data_AF-A0A6B3EFS8-F1
#
_entry.id   AF-A0A6B3EFS8-F1
#
_cell.length_a   1.000
_cell.length_b   1.000
_cell.length_c   1.000
_cell.angle_alpha   90.00
_cell.angle_beta   90.00
_cell.angle_gamma   90.00
#
_symmetry.space_group_name_H-M   'P 1'
#
loop_
_entity.id
_entity.type
_entity.pdbx_description
1 polymer ?
#
loop_
_entity_poly.entity_id
_entity_poly.type
_entity_poly.pdbx_seq_one_letter_code
_entity_poly.pdbx_strand_id
1 'polypeptide(L)'
;GNRSFNERSVGIEHEGWIDRPQDFTEPMLRASARLTASICARYGFPPDREHIIGHVEVPGSDHTDPGPHWPWDTYMRLVRQARTEVEGTKAAVRRV
;
A
#
# COMPACT_ATOMS: atom_id res chain seq x y z
N GLY A 1 11.25 12.16 8.32
CA GLY A 1 9.76 12.08 8.35
C GLY A 1 9.08 13.45 8.28
N ASN A 2 7.75 13.53 8.05
CA ASN A 2 7.00 14.80 7.87
C ASN A 2 5.70 14.84 8.69
N ARG A 3 5.61 15.76 9.67
CA ARG A 3 4.46 15.87 10.58
C ARG A 3 3.12 16.03 9.86
N SER A 4 3.08 16.85 8.81
CA SER A 4 1.85 17.13 8.07
C SER A 4 1.31 15.89 7.33
N PHE A 5 2.20 14.99 6.91
CA PHE A 5 1.83 13.69 6.38
C PHE A 5 1.46 12.72 7.50
N ASN A 6 2.24 12.64 8.57
CA ASN A 6 1.98 11.76 9.71
C ASN A 6 0.56 11.91 10.29
N GLU A 7 0.04 13.14 10.35
CA GLU A 7 -1.31 13.43 10.88
C GLU A 7 -2.44 13.08 9.89
N ARG A 8 -2.13 12.76 8.62
CA ARG A 8 -3.10 12.61 7.52
C ARG A 8 -2.87 11.37 6.65
N SER A 9 -1.95 10.48 7.02
CA SER A 9 -1.64 9.26 6.29
C SER A 9 -1.74 8.02 7.19
N VAL A 10 -1.70 6.85 6.57
CA VAL A 10 -1.50 5.57 7.26
C VAL A 10 -0.15 5.01 6.81
N GLY A 11 0.76 4.77 7.77
CA GLY A 11 2.02 4.07 7.51
C GLY A 11 1.83 2.55 7.54
N ILE A 12 2.44 1.86 6.58
CA ILE A 12 2.49 0.39 6.54
C ILE A 12 3.96 0.01 6.38
N GLU A 13 4.50 -0.69 7.36
CA GLU A 13 5.90 -1.11 7.38
C GLU A 13 6.05 -2.54 6.83
N HIS A 14 7.13 -2.77 6.09
CA HIS A 14 7.48 -4.07 5.53
C HIS A 14 8.82 -4.52 6.09
N GLU A 15 8.88 -5.74 6.60
CA GLU A 15 10.14 -6.33 7.07
C GLU A 15 11.08 -6.58 5.88
N GLY A 16 12.34 -6.20 6.03
CA GLY A 16 13.37 -6.41 5.02
C GLY A 16 14.35 -5.25 4.91
N TRP A 17 15.28 -5.37 3.96
CA TRP A 17 16.24 -4.33 3.62
C TRP A 17 16.01 -3.82 2.20
N ILE A 18 16.15 -2.50 2.00
CA ILE A 18 15.89 -1.84 0.72
C ILE A 18 16.78 -2.32 -0.43
N ASP A 19 17.95 -2.88 -0.11
CA ASP A 19 18.98 -3.39 -1.03
C ASP A 19 18.92 -4.91 -1.21
N ARG A 20 17.90 -5.58 -0.65
CA ARG A 20 17.67 -7.03 -0.74
C ARG A 20 16.30 -7.32 -1.37
N PRO A 21 16.20 -7.33 -2.71
CA PRO A 21 14.93 -7.57 -3.40
C PRO A 21 14.19 -8.85 -2.95
N GLN A 22 14.93 -9.89 -2.55
CA GLN A 22 14.38 -11.15 -2.06
C GLN A 22 13.59 -11.02 -0.74
N ASP A 23 13.81 -9.95 0.03
CA ASP A 23 13.07 -9.71 1.28
C ASP A 23 11.61 -9.30 0.96
N PHE A 24 11.33 -8.79 -0.24
CA PHE A 24 9.98 -8.44 -0.71
C PHE A 24 9.19 -9.66 -1.19
N THR A 25 8.93 -10.59 -0.27
CA THR A 25 8.28 -11.86 -0.57
C THR A 25 6.83 -11.70 -1.08
N GLU A 26 6.39 -12.62 -1.93
CA GLU A 26 5.03 -12.63 -2.45
C GLU A 26 3.94 -12.70 -1.35
N PRO A 27 4.07 -13.52 -0.29
CA PRO A 27 3.11 -13.50 0.82
C PRO A 27 2.99 -12.13 1.49
N MET A 28 4.12 -11.45 1.73
CA MET A 28 4.14 -10.10 2.32
C MET A 28 3.44 -9.09 1.41
N LEU A 29 3.79 -9.05 0.12
CA LEU A 29 3.18 -8.14 -0.85
C LEU A 29 1.67 -8.35 -0.95
N ARG A 30 1.21 -9.61 -0.99
CA ARG A 30 -0.24 -9.93 -1.02
C ARG A 30 -0.96 -9.55 0.26
N ALA A 31 -0.36 -9.82 1.42
CA ALA A 31 -0.94 -9.44 2.71
C ALA A 31 -1.06 -7.92 2.84
N SER A 32 0.01 -7.20 2.52
CA SER A 32 0.02 -5.74 2.52
C SER A 32 -0.98 -5.18 1.51
N ALA A 33 -1.05 -5.72 0.29
CA ALA A 33 -1.98 -5.24 -0.74
C ALA A 33 -3.45 -5.36 -0.31
N ARG A 34 -3.84 -6.44 0.40
CA ARG A 34 -5.18 -6.59 0.97
C ARG A 34 -5.47 -5.55 2.05
N LEU A 35 -4.50 -5.26 2.92
CA LEU A 35 -4.61 -4.21 3.93
C LEU A 35 -4.79 -2.83 3.28
N THR A 36 -3.91 -2.48 2.33
CA THR A 36 -3.96 -1.22 1.58
C THR A 36 -5.29 -1.06 0.85
N ALA A 37 -5.74 -2.09 0.13
CA ALA A 37 -7.03 -2.08 -0.56
C ALA A 37 -8.21 -1.88 0.40
N SER A 38 -8.15 -2.47 1.60
CA SER A 38 -9.18 -2.30 2.64
C SER A 38 -9.19 -0.88 3.21
N ILE A 39 -8.02 -0.25 3.39
CA ILE A 39 -7.88 1.15 3.80
C ILE A 39 -8.47 2.08 2.72
N CYS A 40 -8.07 1.90 1.46
CA CYS A 40 -8.65 2.61 0.32
C CYS A 40 -10.18 2.46 0.28
N ALA A 41 -10.69 1.25 0.49
CA ALA A 41 -12.12 0.97 0.52
C ALA A 41 -12.87 1.57 1.70
N ARG A 42 -12.19 1.75 2.84
CA ARG A 42 -12.78 2.32 4.06
C ARG A 42 -12.90 3.83 3.95
N TYR A 43 -11.88 4.49 3.39
CA TYR A 43 -11.78 5.95 3.36
C TYR A 43 -12.06 6.58 1.98
N GLY A 44 -12.31 5.76 0.96
CA GLY A 44 -12.62 6.24 -0.39
C GLY A 44 -11.40 6.68 -1.20
N PHE A 45 -10.19 6.27 -0.82
CA PHE A 45 -8.99 6.60 -1.59
C PHE A 45 -8.91 5.80 -2.90
N PRO A 46 -8.56 6.43 -4.02
CA PRO A 46 -8.17 5.73 -5.23
C PRO A 46 -6.93 4.85 -5.01
N PRO A 47 -6.87 3.61 -5.54
CA PRO A 47 -5.67 2.77 -5.49
C PRO A 47 -4.68 3.17 -6.60
N ASP A 48 -4.08 4.35 -6.47
CA ASP A 48 -3.11 4.92 -7.40
C ASP A 48 -1.85 5.45 -6.70
N ARG A 49 -0.91 5.97 -7.49
CA ARG A 49 0.38 6.48 -7.02
C ARG A 49 0.35 7.91 -6.50
N GLU A 50 -0.79 8.59 -6.58
CA GLU A 50 -0.99 9.88 -5.92
C GLU A 50 -1.37 9.68 -4.44
N HIS A 51 -2.05 8.57 -4.12
CA HIS A 51 -2.53 8.27 -2.77
C HIS A 51 -1.73 7.19 -2.04
N ILE A 52 -1.06 6.31 -2.78
CA ILE A 52 -0.14 5.31 -2.25
C ILE A 52 1.24 5.77 -2.67
N ILE A 53 2.07 6.16 -1.71
CA ILE A 53 3.45 6.65 -1.93
C ILE A 53 4.42 5.89 -1.01
N GLY A 54 5.69 5.85 -1.39
CA GLY A 54 6.80 5.41 -0.56
C GLY A 54 7.23 6.52 0.40
N HIS A 55 7.92 6.15 1.48
CA HIS A 55 8.38 7.11 2.47
C HIS A 55 9.42 8.10 1.90
N VAL A 56 10.24 7.64 0.96
CA VAL A 56 11.18 8.46 0.17
C VAL A 56 10.48 9.53 -0.69
N GLU A 57 9.20 9.36 -1.01
CA GLU A 57 8.44 10.33 -1.81
C GLU A 57 7.72 11.39 -0.94
N VAL A 58 7.75 11.23 0.39
CA VAL A 58 7.18 12.23 1.30
C VAL A 58 8.05 13.50 1.28
N PRO A 59 7.50 14.70 1.02
CA PRO A 59 8.27 15.93 0.95
C PRO A 59 9.06 16.19 2.24
N GLY A 60 10.35 16.48 2.11
CA GLY A 60 11.25 16.74 3.25
C GLY A 60 11.59 15.50 4.07
N SER A 61 11.27 14.30 3.57
CA SER A 61 11.72 13.05 4.17
C SER A 61 13.20 12.80 3.86
N ASP A 62 13.93 12.35 4.87
CA ASP A 62 15.30 11.85 4.81
C ASP A 62 15.37 10.31 4.68
N HIS A 63 14.21 9.68 4.54
CA HIS A 63 14.07 8.24 4.38
C HIS A 63 14.35 7.78 2.96
N THR A 64 14.85 6.55 2.85
CA THR A 64 15.19 5.91 1.57
C THR A 64 14.25 4.76 1.21
N ASP A 65 13.42 4.30 2.16
CA ASP A 65 12.46 3.23 1.97
C ASP A 65 11.22 3.67 1.14
N PRO A 66 10.57 2.75 0.40
CA PRO A 66 10.83 1.31 0.34
C PRO A 66 12.00 0.91 -0.58
N GLY A 67 12.74 1.89 -1.10
CA GLY A 67 13.93 1.67 -1.90
C GLY A 67 13.68 1.39 -3.37
N PRO A 68 14.75 1.31 -4.18
CA PRO A 68 14.66 1.16 -5.64
C PRO A 68 14.15 -0.22 -6.06
N HIS A 69 14.20 -1.21 -5.17
CA HIS A 69 13.80 -2.59 -5.46
C HIS A 69 12.35 -2.91 -5.07
N TRP A 70 11.63 -1.96 -4.47
CA TRP A 70 10.23 -2.15 -4.19
C TRP A 70 9.43 -2.35 -5.49
N PRO A 71 8.70 -3.48 -5.64
CA PRO A 71 8.11 -3.84 -6.91
C PRO A 71 6.77 -3.12 -7.14
N TRP A 72 6.80 -1.79 -7.35
CA TRP A 72 5.62 -0.93 -7.45
C TRP A 72 4.54 -1.45 -8.41
N ASP A 73 4.89 -1.86 -9.63
CA ASP A 73 3.91 -2.34 -10.61
C ASP A 73 3.19 -3.60 -10.14
N THR A 74 3.94 -4.56 -9.59
CA THR A 74 3.38 -5.78 -9.01
C THR A 74 2.52 -5.44 -7.81
N TYR A 75 2.99 -4.58 -6.92
CA TYR A 75 2.27 -4.19 -5.72
C TYR A 75 0.95 -3.47 -6.06
N MET A 76 0.97 -2.48 -6.95
CA MET A 76 -0.21 -1.74 -7.38
C MET A 76 -1.22 -2.62 -8.11
N ARG A 77 -0.76 -3.62 -8.89
CA ARG A 77 -1.64 -4.64 -9.48
C ARG A 77 -2.33 -5.47 -8.39
N LEU A 78 -1.60 -5.93 -7.37
CA LEU A 78 -2.17 -6.69 -6.26
C LEU A 78 -3.18 -5.86 -5.46
N VAL A 79 -2.90 -4.58 -5.20
CA VAL A 79 -3.83 -3.67 -4.50
C VAL A 79 -5.13 -3.52 -5.28
N ARG A 80 -5.07 -3.30 -6.59
CA ARG A 80 -6.27 -3.17 -7.43
C ARG A 80 -7.08 -4.46 -7.49
N GLN A 81 -6.42 -5.62 -7.57
CA GLN A 81 -7.09 -6.92 -7.51
C GLN A 81 -7.83 -7.10 -6.18
N ALA A 82 -7.15 -6.86 -5.06
CA ALA A 82 -7.76 -6.93 -3.74
C ALA A 82 -8.88 -5.91 -3.54
N ARG A 83 -8.80 -4.72 -4.17
CA ARG A 83 -9.85 -3.70 -4.12
C ARG A 83 -11.16 -4.23 -4.72
N THR A 84 -11.09 -4.87 -5.88
CA THR A 84 -12.25 -5.50 -6.54
C THR A 84 -12.87 -6.59 -5.67
N GLU A 85 -12.05 -7.41 -5.01
CA GLU A 85 -12.51 -8.45 -4.09
C GLU A 85 -13.25 -7.88 -2.87
N VAL A 86 -12.72 -6.81 -2.27
CA VAL A 86 -13.36 -6.12 -1.14
C VAL A 86 -14.71 -5.52 -1.55
N GLU A 87 -14.81 -4.95 -2.74
CA GLU A 87 -16.06 -4.37 -3.24
C GLU A 87 -17.10 -5.43 -3.57
N GLY A 88 -16.69 -6.53 -4.20
CA GLY A 88 -17.56 -7.68 -4.44
C GLY A 88 -18.10 -8.27 -3.14
N THR A 89 -17.27 -8.38 -2.11
CA THR A 89 -17.68 -8.87 -0.79
C THR A 89 -18.70 -7.94 -0.13
N LYS A 90 -18.44 -6.62 -0.11
CA LYS A 90 -19.41 -5.63 0.43
C LYS A 90 -20.73 -5.66 -0.32
N ALA A 91 -20.70 -5.81 -1.65
CA ALA A 91 -21.90 -5.92 -2.47
C ALA A 91 -22.71 -7.20 -2.16
N ALA A 92 -22.03 -8.33 -1.93
CA ALA A 92 -22.67 -9.58 -1.52
C ALA A 92 -23.35 -9.47 -0.15
N VAL A 93 -22.68 -8.88 0.84
CA VAL A 93 -23.24 -8.69 2.20
C VAL A 93 -24.47 -7.78 2.21
N ARG A 94 -24.51 -6.75 1.35
CA ARG A 94 -25.67 -5.83 1.26
C ARG A 94 -26.92 -6.44 0.61
N ARG A 95 -26.81 -7.63 0.00
CA ARG A 95 -27.92 -8.29 -0.72
C ARG A 95 -28.60 -9.39 0.11
N VAL A 96 -28.21 -9.58 1.37
CA VAL A 96 -28.79 -10.53 2.34
C VAL A 96 -29.58 -9.75 3.38
#